data_AF-A0A9X3S2H2-F1
#
_entry.id   AF-A0A9X3S2H2-F1
#
_cell.length_a   1.000
_cell.length_b   1.000
_cell.length_c   1.000
_cell.angle_alpha   90.00
_cell.angle_beta   90.00
_cell.angle_gamma   90.00
#
_symmetry.space_group_name_H-M   'P 1'
#
loop_
_entity.id
_entity.type
_entity.pdbx_description
1 polymer ?
#
loop_
_entity_poly.entity_id
_entity_poly.type
_entity_poly.pdbx_seq_one_letter_code
_entity_poly.pdbx_strand_id
1 'polypeptide(L)'
;MFLLLKLIRPFLVLVVLVGVYLFAPAIGSVNGKTLHRGVVKGVGGTADVGSKKCSKRGSVTWRCRVYEKGGSDPVTYTVRMRDRRCWSARRASAYTAEGDPLALRASGCLRLRDQVYALAGIG
;
A
#
# COMPACT_ATOMS: atom_id res chain seq x y z
N MET A 1 16.34 -3.69 42.41
CA MET A 1 14.92 -3.87 42.05
C MET A 1 14.22 -2.58 41.58
N PHE A 2 14.48 -1.40 42.17
CA PHE A 2 13.86 -0.12 41.77
C PHE A 2 14.22 0.40 40.35
N LEU A 3 15.40 0.06 39.82
CA LEU A 3 15.82 0.44 38.46
C LEU A 3 15.08 -0.31 37.35
N LEU A 4 14.75 -1.59 37.57
CA LEU A 4 13.98 -2.41 36.61
C LEU A 4 12.55 -1.87 36.42
N LEU A 5 11.87 -1.48 37.50
CA LEU A 5 10.53 -0.87 37.41
C LEU A 5 10.51 0.49 36.68
N LYS A 6 11.59 1.28 36.77
CA LYS A 6 11.71 2.55 36.05
C LYS A 6 11.92 2.36 34.55
N LEU A 7 12.51 1.24 34.12
CA LEU A 7 12.69 0.89 32.70
C LEU A 7 11.44 0.23 32.09
N ILE A 8 10.58 -0.40 32.89
CA ILE A 8 9.34 -1.01 32.41
C ILE A 8 8.39 0.04 31.81
N ARG A 9 8.26 1.22 32.43
CA ARG A 9 7.41 2.31 31.90
C ARG A 9 7.83 2.80 30.51
N PRO A 10 9.07 3.24 30.26
CA PRO A 10 9.49 3.67 28.93
C PRO A 10 9.46 2.51 27.94
N PHE A 11 9.73 1.28 28.36
CA PHE A 11 9.62 0.11 27.50
C PHE A 11 8.17 -0.16 27.08
N LEU A 12 7.21 -0.10 28.01
CA LEU A 12 5.78 -0.19 27.71
C LEU A 12 5.31 0.92 26.78
N VAL A 13 5.74 2.16 27.01
CA VAL A 13 5.41 3.29 26.13
C VAL A 13 5.96 3.04 24.72
N LEU A 14 7.19 2.53 24.61
CA LEU A 14 7.81 2.20 23.32
C LEU A 14 7.08 1.07 22.60
N VAL A 15 6.68 0.00 23.31
CA VAL A 15 5.88 -1.10 22.76
C VAL A 15 4.52 -0.60 22.29
N VAL A 16 3.84 0.26 23.06
CA VAL A 16 2.57 0.86 22.66
C VAL A 16 2.75 1.74 21.43
N LEU A 17 3.79 2.57 21.37
CA LEU A 17 4.10 3.39 20.19
C LEU A 17 4.38 2.55 18.95
N VAL A 18 5.14 1.46 19.07
CA VAL A 18 5.40 0.51 17.99
C VAL A 18 4.10 -0.18 17.54
N GLY A 19 3.26 -0.60 18.48
CA GLY A 19 1.94 -1.17 18.20
C GLY A 19 1.06 -0.18 17.42
N VAL A 20 0.94 1.06 17.91
CA VAL A 20 0.20 2.12 17.22
C VAL A 20 0.80 2.37 15.84
N TYR A 21 2.11 2.43 15.66
CA TYR A 21 2.74 2.64 14.36
C TYR A 21 2.41 1.53 13.34
N LEU A 22 2.36 0.27 13.79
CA LEU A 22 2.10 -0.89 12.94
C LEU A 22 0.61 -1.09 12.60
N PHE A 23 -0.28 -0.72 13.52
CA PHE A 23 -1.71 -0.97 13.42
C PHE A 23 -2.55 0.27 13.14
N ALA A 24 -2.03 1.48 13.33
CA ALA A 24 -2.79 2.69 13.07
C ALA A 24 -3.15 2.82 11.58
N PRO A 25 -4.39 3.24 11.30
CA PRO A 25 -4.79 3.57 9.93
C PRO A 25 -4.02 4.80 9.44
N ALA A 26 -3.74 4.87 8.13
CA ALA A 26 -3.08 6.03 7.52
C ALA A 26 -3.77 7.35 7.91
N ILE A 27 -3.00 8.39 8.19
CA ILE A 27 -3.49 9.71 8.64
C ILE A 27 -3.36 10.69 7.47
N GLY A 28 -4.48 11.26 7.03
CA GLY A 28 -4.52 12.28 5.97
C GLY A 28 -4.92 11.76 4.58
N SER A 29 -4.66 12.58 3.55
CA SER A 29 -5.01 12.25 2.17
C SER A 29 -4.03 11.24 1.57
N VAL A 30 -4.56 10.13 1.07
CA VAL A 30 -3.75 9.08 0.44
C VAL A 30 -3.11 9.61 -0.84
N ASN A 31 -1.77 9.63 -0.87
CA ASN A 31 -1.00 10.00 -2.04
C ASN A 31 -0.96 8.83 -3.05
N GLY A 32 -0.89 9.13 -4.35
CA GLY A 32 -0.85 8.14 -5.42
C GLY A 32 0.34 7.18 -5.31
N LYS A 33 1.44 7.57 -4.66
CA LYS A 33 2.59 6.68 -4.36
C LYS A 33 2.25 5.64 -3.29
N THR A 34 1.65 6.08 -2.18
CA THR A 34 1.20 5.20 -1.09
C THR A 34 0.18 4.20 -1.60
N LEU A 35 -0.79 4.68 -2.39
CA LEU A 35 -1.79 3.81 -3.01
C LEU A 35 -1.16 2.79 -3.95
N HIS A 36 -0.18 3.20 -4.77
CA HIS A 36 0.50 2.31 -5.70
C HIS A 36 1.15 1.14 -4.97
N ARG A 37 1.88 1.37 -3.88
CA ARG A 37 2.48 0.27 -3.11
C ARG A 37 1.46 -0.66 -2.47
N GLY A 38 0.40 -0.09 -1.89
CA GLY A 38 -0.69 -0.91 -1.34
C GLY A 38 -1.26 -1.84 -2.41
N VAL A 39 -1.53 -1.29 -3.59
CA VAL A 39 -2.06 -2.04 -4.73
C VAL A 39 -1.08 -3.09 -5.22
N VAL A 40 0.19 -2.74 -5.48
CA VAL A 40 1.26 -3.66 -5.90
C VAL A 40 1.34 -4.85 -4.94
N LYS A 41 1.41 -4.57 -3.63
CA LYS A 41 1.48 -5.60 -2.60
C LYS A 41 0.23 -6.48 -2.57
N GLY A 42 -0.94 -5.89 -2.75
CA GLY A 42 -2.20 -6.64 -2.70
C GLY A 42 -2.51 -7.45 -3.96
N VAL A 43 -1.98 -7.05 -5.13
CA VAL A 43 -2.15 -7.82 -6.39
C VAL A 43 -0.99 -8.78 -6.66
N GLY A 44 0.08 -8.75 -5.86
CA GLY A 44 1.26 -9.60 -6.02
C GLY A 44 2.27 -9.13 -7.09
N GLY A 45 2.23 -7.86 -7.47
CA GLY A 45 3.13 -7.30 -8.49
C GLY A 45 4.45 -6.76 -7.94
N THR A 46 5.26 -6.17 -8.83
CA THR A 46 6.49 -5.44 -8.47
C THR A 46 6.32 -3.94 -8.71
N ALA A 47 6.99 -3.14 -7.88
CA ALA A 47 7.04 -1.69 -8.01
C ALA A 47 8.20 -1.29 -8.93
N ASP A 48 8.11 -1.62 -10.21
CA ASP A 48 9.20 -1.38 -11.16
C ASP A 48 9.32 0.09 -11.64
N VAL A 49 10.46 0.43 -12.23
CA VAL A 49 11.01 1.80 -12.40
C VAL A 49 10.10 2.77 -13.18
N GLY A 50 9.23 2.27 -14.06
CA GLY A 50 8.47 3.08 -15.02
C GLY A 50 7.19 3.75 -14.49
N SER A 51 6.56 3.25 -13.42
CA SER A 51 5.27 3.79 -12.94
C SER A 51 5.20 3.94 -11.42
N LYS A 52 5.90 4.93 -10.86
CA LYS A 52 6.05 5.08 -9.40
C LYS A 52 4.81 5.60 -8.64
N LYS A 53 3.70 5.90 -9.33
CA LYS A 53 2.49 6.48 -8.71
C LYS A 53 1.22 6.10 -9.46
N CYS A 54 0.13 5.92 -8.71
CA CYS A 54 -1.21 5.90 -9.29
C CYS A 54 -1.63 7.30 -9.70
N SER A 55 -2.29 7.41 -10.85
CA SER A 55 -2.88 8.66 -11.33
C SER A 55 -4.32 8.77 -10.89
N LYS A 56 -4.69 9.91 -10.29
CA LYS A 56 -6.06 10.19 -9.87
C LYS A 56 -6.93 10.46 -11.10
N ARG A 57 -8.06 9.76 -11.22
CA ARG A 57 -9.02 9.84 -12.35
C ARG A 57 -10.38 10.44 -11.95
N GLY A 58 -10.55 10.82 -10.68
CA GLY A 58 -11.77 11.40 -10.12
C GLY A 58 -11.61 11.66 -8.62
N SER A 59 -12.70 11.89 -7.90
CA SER A 59 -12.66 12.14 -6.45
C SER A 59 -12.13 10.93 -5.66
N VAL A 60 -12.59 9.73 -6.01
CA VAL A 60 -12.27 8.46 -5.31
C VAL A 60 -11.61 7.41 -6.21
N THR A 61 -11.50 7.67 -7.51
CA THR A 61 -11.00 6.69 -8.48
C THR A 61 -9.58 7.01 -8.91
N TRP A 62 -8.75 5.99 -9.01
CA TRP A 62 -7.35 6.04 -9.37
C TRP A 62 -7.06 4.97 -10.43
N ARG A 63 -6.04 5.22 -11.23
CA ARG A 63 -5.49 4.26 -12.19
C ARG A 63 -4.05 3.96 -11.81
N CYS A 64 -3.75 2.70 -11.57
CA CYS A 64 -2.43 2.23 -11.19
C CYS A 64 -1.91 1.30 -12.29
N ARG A 65 -0.64 1.44 -12.65
CA ARG A 65 0.05 0.46 -13.49
C ARG A 65 0.91 -0.40 -12.58
N VAL A 66 0.81 -1.71 -12.71
CA VAL A 66 1.54 -2.68 -11.91
C VAL A 66 2.29 -3.60 -12.86
N TYR A 67 3.55 -3.84 -12.58
CA TYR A 67 4.37 -4.77 -13.34
C TYR A 67 4.33 -6.14 -12.69
N GLU A 68 4.43 -7.17 -13.52
CA GLU A 68 4.74 -8.51 -13.06
C GLU A 68 6.23 -8.63 -12.76
N LYS A 69 6.60 -9.56 -11.88
CA LYS A 69 8.00 -9.87 -11.63
C LYS A 69 8.65 -10.44 -12.89
N GLY A 70 9.51 -9.65 -13.54
CA GLY A 70 10.18 -10.04 -14.79
C GLY A 70 9.36 -9.79 -16.06
N GLY A 71 8.17 -9.18 -15.95
CA GLY A 71 7.35 -8.79 -17.08
C GLY A 71 7.68 -7.38 -17.60
N SER A 72 7.72 -7.22 -18.92
CA SER A 72 8.00 -5.93 -19.57
C SER A 72 6.75 -5.04 -19.69
N ASP A 73 5.56 -5.64 -19.70
CA ASP A 73 4.31 -4.94 -19.94
C ASP A 73 3.52 -4.65 -18.65
N PRO A 74 3.18 -3.37 -18.36
CA PRO A 74 2.42 -3.04 -17.18
C PRO A 74 0.94 -3.40 -17.33
N VAL A 75 0.40 -4.04 -16.30
CA VAL A 75 -1.03 -4.27 -16.16
C VAL A 75 -1.70 -3.05 -15.52
N THR A 76 -2.75 -2.56 -16.17
CA THR A 76 -3.51 -1.42 -15.64
C THR A 76 -4.63 -1.87 -14.71
N TYR A 77 -4.66 -1.31 -13.50
CA TYR A 77 -5.71 -1.48 -12.50
C TYR A 77 -6.51 -0.19 -12.30
N THR A 78 -7.82 -0.33 -12.25
CA THR A 78 -8.74 0.70 -11.76
C THR A 78 -8.93 0.49 -10.27
N VAL A 79 -8.60 1.52 -9.49
CA VAL A 79 -8.62 1.47 -8.02
C VAL A 79 -9.63 2.46 -7.49
N ARG A 80 -10.52 2.01 -6.63
CA ARG A 80 -11.52 2.85 -5.97
C ARG A 80 -11.21 2.92 -4.48
N MET A 81 -11.11 4.14 -3.97
CA MET A 81 -10.96 4.40 -2.54
C MET A 81 -12.31 4.30 -1.84
N ARG A 82 -12.33 3.66 -0.68
CA ARG A 82 -13.42 3.64 0.30
C ARG A 82 -12.91 4.27 1.60
N ASP A 83 -13.72 5.13 2.21
CA ASP A 83 -13.42 5.78 3.51
C ASP A 83 -12.07 6.49 3.57
N ARG A 84 -11.61 6.99 2.41
CA ARG A 84 -10.31 7.66 2.21
C ARG A 84 -9.06 6.83 2.54
N ARG A 85 -9.19 5.59 3.02
CA ARG A 85 -8.06 4.77 3.51
C ARG A 85 -8.06 3.35 2.95
N CYS A 86 -9.24 2.78 2.71
CA CYS A 86 -9.38 1.48 2.10
C CYS A 86 -9.49 1.62 0.59
N TRP A 87 -9.10 0.59 -0.13
CA TRP A 87 -9.10 0.58 -1.58
C TRP A 87 -9.50 -0.79 -2.12
N SER A 88 -10.12 -0.77 -3.28
CA SER A 88 -10.42 -1.95 -4.08
C SER A 88 -9.86 -1.74 -5.48
N ALA A 89 -8.99 -2.63 -5.93
CA ALA A 89 -8.41 -2.65 -7.27
C ALA A 89 -9.10 -3.72 -8.12
N ARG A 90 -9.32 -3.39 -9.40
CA ARG A 90 -9.81 -4.30 -10.42
C ARG A 90 -8.97 -4.12 -11.68
N ARG A 91 -8.52 -5.21 -12.28
CA ARG A 91 -7.83 -5.20 -13.57
C ARG A 91 -8.71 -4.52 -14.61
N ALA A 92 -8.16 -3.57 -15.35
CA ALA A 92 -8.87 -2.84 -16.40
C ALA A 92 -8.86 -3.60 -17.74
N SER A 93 -7.86 -4.45 -17.97
CA SER A 93 -7.79 -5.34 -19.13
C SER A 93 -8.54 -6.65 -18.84
N ALA A 94 -9.31 -7.11 -19.82
CA ALA A 94 -9.94 -8.44 -19.79
C ALA A 94 -8.93 -9.55 -20.14
N TYR A 95 -7.81 -9.21 -20.77
CA TYR A 95 -6.75 -10.15 -21.08
C TYR A 95 -6.06 -10.59 -19.80
N THR A 96 -6.20 -11.87 -19.50
CA THR A 96 -5.44 -12.61 -18.49
C THR A 96 -4.74 -13.70 -19.27
N ALA A 97 -3.42 -13.63 -19.36
CA ALA A 97 -2.69 -14.75 -19.92
C ALA A 97 -2.89 -15.94 -18.97
N GLU A 98 -3.13 -17.13 -19.51
CA GLU A 98 -3.23 -18.33 -18.70
C GLU A 98 -1.89 -18.53 -17.95
N GLY A 99 -1.91 -18.43 -16.63
CA GLY A 99 -0.69 -18.40 -15.79
C GLY A 99 -0.25 -17.03 -15.27
N ASP A 100 -0.98 -15.95 -15.54
CA ASP A 100 -0.73 -14.61 -14.96
C ASP A 100 -0.70 -14.68 -13.41
N PRO A 101 0.41 -14.33 -12.73
CA PRO A 101 0.48 -14.37 -11.27
C PRO A 101 -0.20 -13.16 -10.61
N LEU A 102 -0.63 -12.18 -11.40
CA LEU A 102 -1.26 -10.94 -10.93
C LEU A 102 -2.76 -11.14 -10.66
N ALA A 103 -3.22 -10.79 -9.47
CA ALA A 103 -4.61 -10.97 -9.08
C ALA A 103 -5.58 -10.06 -9.85
N LEU A 104 -6.63 -10.63 -10.45
CA LEU A 104 -7.72 -9.91 -11.15
C LEU A 104 -8.38 -8.81 -10.30
N ARG A 105 -8.50 -9.05 -9.00
CA ARG A 105 -9.06 -8.12 -8.02
C ARG A 105 -8.25 -8.21 -6.74
N ALA A 106 -8.07 -7.07 -6.10
CA ALA A 106 -7.48 -7.01 -4.77
C ALA A 106 -8.18 -5.91 -3.95
N SER A 107 -8.18 -6.04 -2.64
CA SER A 107 -8.65 -5.00 -1.75
C SER A 107 -7.79 -4.96 -0.51
N GLY A 108 -7.62 -3.77 0.06
CA GLY A 108 -6.86 -3.60 1.28
C GLY A 108 -7.11 -2.24 1.89
N CYS A 109 -6.59 -2.05 3.10
CA CYS A 109 -6.58 -0.75 3.76
C CYS A 109 -5.15 -0.30 3.98
N LEU A 110 -4.89 0.97 3.69
CA LEU A 110 -3.57 1.57 3.87
C LEU A 110 -3.34 1.82 5.35
N ARG A 111 -2.22 1.31 5.86
CA ARG A 111 -1.77 1.53 7.23
C ARG A 111 -0.79 2.68 7.29
N LEU A 112 -0.59 3.24 8.48
CA LEU A 112 0.35 4.34 8.71
C LEU A 112 1.76 4.01 8.21
N ARG A 113 2.23 2.78 8.45
CA ARG A 113 3.53 2.30 7.94
C ARG A 113 3.67 2.45 6.42
N ASP A 114 2.62 2.16 5.66
CA ASP A 114 2.65 2.19 4.19
C ASP A 114 2.78 3.64 3.69
N GLN A 115 2.22 4.58 4.45
CA GLN A 115 2.37 6.02 4.23
C GLN A 115 3.79 6.50 4.57
N VAL A 116 4.36 6.05 5.69
CA VAL A 116 5.72 6.44 6.10
C VAL A 116 6.77 5.92 5.11
N TYR A 117 6.68 4.65 4.68
CA TYR A 117 7.57 4.16 3.64
C TYR A 117 7.46 4.98 2.35
N ALA A 118 6.25 5.43 1.99
CA ALA A 118 6.04 6.19 0.75
C ALA A 118 6.63 7.60 0.83
N LEU A 119 6.63 8.20 2.02
CA LEU A 119 7.26 9.48 2.30
C LEU A 119 8.78 9.36 2.37
N ALA A 120 9.29 8.30 3.00
CA ALA A 120 10.72 8.06 3.17
C ALA A 120 11.45 7.68 1.87
N GLY A 121 10.73 7.41 0.78
CA GLY A 121 11.33 7.00 -0.50
C GLY A 121 11.95 5.60 -0.49
N ILE A 122 11.94 4.90 0.65
CA ILE A 122 12.43 3.53 0.81
C ILE A 122 11.47 2.61 0.04
N GLY A 123 12.01 1.91 -0.96
CA GLY A 123 11.32 1.02 -1.89
C GLY A 123 12.13 -0.26 -2.07
#